data_AF-A0A3C0J0Q6-F1
#
_entry.id   AF-A0A3C0J0Q6-F1
#
_cell.length_a   1.000
_cell.length_b   1.000
_cell.length_c   1.000
_cell.angle_alpha   90.00
_cell.angle_beta   90.00
_cell.angle_gamma   90.00
#
_symmetry.space_group_name_H-M   'P 1'
#
loop_
_entity.id
_entity.type
_entity.pdbx_description
1 polymer ?
#
loop_
_entity_poly.entity_id
_entity_poly.type
_entity_poly.pdbx_seq_one_letter_code
_entity_poly.pdbx_strand_id
1 'polypeptide(L)' 'PFIGAMAWGLLLAPRAGYINKMFMALTGGRTPLFNINTLAGIVFVELCYYFPFVFIQVSGALERMDPTL' A
#
# COMPACT_ATOMS: atom_id res chain seq x y z
N PRO A 1 -6.44 -4.37 -8.33
CA PRO A 1 -5.17 -3.63 -8.58
C PRO A 1 -5.35 -2.17 -9.02
N PHE A 2 -5.96 -1.88 -10.20
CA PHE A 2 -5.94 -0.53 -10.80
C PHE A 2 -6.57 0.58 -9.93
N ILE A 3 -7.78 0.36 -9.39
CA ILE A 3 -8.47 1.36 -8.55
C ILE A 3 -7.66 1.64 -7.27
N GLY A 4 -7.10 0.60 -6.65
CA GLY A 4 -6.24 0.74 -5.47
C GLY A 4 -4.97 1.53 -5.79
N ALA A 5 -4.29 1.22 -6.89
CA ALA A 5 -3.12 1.96 -7.34
C ALA A 5 -3.45 3.43 -7.63
N MET A 6 -4.61 3.71 -8.23
CA MET A 6 -5.08 5.08 -8.47
C MET A 6 -5.37 5.83 -7.16
N ALA A 7 -6.00 5.17 -6.18
CA ALA A 7 -6.23 5.76 -4.85
C ALA A 7 -4.92 6.09 -4.14
N TRP A 8 -3.96 5.16 -4.12
CA TRP A 8 -2.63 5.41 -3.56
C TRP A 8 -1.86 6.49 -4.33
N GLY A 9 -2.02 6.57 -5.65
CA GLY A 9 -1.49 7.65 -6.48
C GLY A 9 -2.05 9.03 -6.10
N LEU A 10 -3.37 9.14 -5.94
CA LEU A 10 -4.02 10.39 -5.52
C LEU A 10 -3.60 10.83 -4.11
N LEU A 11 -3.29 9.88 -3.23
CA LEU A 11 -2.88 10.18 -1.86
C LEU A 11 -1.39 10.51 -1.73
N LEU A 12 -0.52 9.70 -2.36
CA LEU A 12 0.91 9.61 -2.07
C LEU A 12 1.83 9.93 -3.26
N ALA A 13 1.28 10.38 -4.40
CA ALA A 13 2.12 10.86 -5.50
C ALA A 13 3.00 12.03 -5.02
N PRO A 14 4.28 12.09 -5.42
CA PRO A 14 5.22 13.07 -4.91
C PRO A 14 4.80 14.52 -5.20
N ARG A 15 4.20 14.80 -6.36
CA ARG A 15 3.80 16.19 -6.73
C ARG A 15 2.31 16.47 -6.49
N ALA A 16 1.45 15.50 -6.76
CA ALA A 16 0.00 15.70 -6.76
C ALA A 16 -0.71 15.16 -5.51
N GLY A 17 -0.03 14.32 -4.72
CA GLY A 17 -0.62 13.59 -3.60
C GLY A 17 -1.17 14.50 -2.52
N TYR A 18 -2.41 14.24 -2.07
CA TYR A 18 -3.07 15.04 -1.04
C TYR A 18 -2.28 15.09 0.28
N ILE A 19 -1.68 13.97 0.68
CA ILE A 19 -0.91 13.88 1.94
C ILE A 19 0.36 14.73 1.84
N ASN A 20 1.07 14.64 0.72
CA ASN A 20 2.26 15.45 0.48
C ASN A 20 1.94 16.94 0.45
N LYS A 21 0.84 17.33 -0.21
CA LYS A 21 0.40 18.73 -0.24
C LYS A 21 0.02 19.25 1.15
N MET A 22 -0.70 18.45 1.94
CA MET A 22 -1.03 18.80 3.32
C MET A 22 0.23 18.94 4.17
N PHE A 23 1.17 18.00 4.07
CA PHE A 23 2.46 18.07 4.77
C PHE A 23 3.26 19.32 4.39
N MET A 24 3.37 19.64 3.09
CA MET A 24 4.07 20.83 2.61
C MET A 24 3.38 22.12 3.07
N ALA A 25 2.04 22.15 3.11
CA ALA A 25 1.28 23.29 3.61
C ALA A 25 1.50 23.53 5.11
N LEU A 26 1.65 22.45 5.90
CA LEU A 26 1.89 22.53 7.35
C LEU A 26 3.35 22.87 7.70
N THR A 27 4.32 22.37 6.93
CA THR A 27 5.75 22.54 7.22
C THR A 27 6.40 23.71 6.50
N GLY A 28 5.75 24.27 5.47
CA GLY A 28 6.34 25.26 4.56
C GLY A 28 7.41 24.68 3.63
N GLY A 29 7.68 23.37 3.72
CA GLY A 29 8.64 22.67 2.87
C GLY A 29 8.14 22.48 1.44
N ARG A 30 9.07 22.33 0.49
CA ARG A 30 8.78 21.99 -0.91
C ARG A 30 9.10 20.54 -1.26
N THR A 31 9.60 19.79 -0.28
CA THR A 31 9.97 18.39 -0.44
C THR A 31 8.79 17.48 -0.08
N PRO A 32 8.44 16.52 -0.96
CA PRO A 32 7.40 15.56 -0.64
C PRO A 32 7.88 14.57 0.43
N LEU A 33 6.96 14.18 1.32
CA LEU A 33 7.22 13.20 2.37
C LEU A 33 7.21 11.76 1.81
N PHE A 34 6.29 11.49 0.88
CA PHE A 34 6.12 10.17 0.26
C PHE A 34 6.32 10.21 -1.25
N ASN A 35 6.85 9.12 -1.80
CA ASN A 35 6.92 8.88 -3.24
C ASN A 35 6.48 7.44 -3.55
N ILE A 36 5.19 7.27 -3.87
CA ILE A 36 4.61 5.97 -4.22
C ILE A 36 5.09 5.43 -5.57
N ASN A 37 5.69 6.28 -6.42
CA ASN A 37 6.18 5.91 -7.75
C ASN A 37 7.57 5.24 -7.71
N THR A 38 7.93 4.66 -6.58
CA THR A 38 9.19 3.91 -6.38
C THR A 38 8.91 2.42 -6.45
N LEU A 39 9.95 1.60 -6.64
CA LEU A 39 9.80 0.14 -6.61
C LEU A 39 9.16 -0.35 -5.30
N ALA A 40 9.61 0.20 -4.15
CA ALA A 40 9.03 -0.11 -2.85
C ALA A 40 7.56 0.29 -2.75
N GLY A 41 7.19 1.45 -3.32
CA GLY A 41 5.80 1.90 -3.38
C GLY A 41 4.91 0.97 -4.22
N ILE A 42 5.40 0.52 -5.37
CA ILE A 42 4.70 -0.46 -6.22
C ILE A 42 4.52 -1.79 -5.47
N VAL A 43 5.59 -2.30 -4.85
CA VAL A 43 5.54 -3.53 -4.05
C VAL A 43 4.53 -3.42 -2.90
N PHE A 44 4.49 -2.27 -2.22
CA PHE A 44 3.52 -2.01 -1.16
C PHE A 44 2.07 -2.08 -1.68
N VAL A 45 1.77 -1.42 -2.80
CA VAL A 45 0.43 -1.42 -3.39
C VAL A 45 -0.01 -2.83 -3.79
N GLU A 46 0.89 -3.60 -4.41
CA GLU A 46 0.62 -4.99 -4.79
C GLU A 46 0.44 -5.88 -3.54
N LEU A 47 1.24 -5.70 -2.49
CA LEU A 47 1.08 -6.44 -1.23
C LEU A 47 -0.28 -6.17 -0.59
N CYS A 48 -0.74 -4.93 -0.53
CA CYS A 48 -2.09 -4.62 -0.03
C CYS A 48 -3.19 -5.35 -0.81
N TYR A 49 -2.96 -5.63 -2.10
CA TYR A 49 -3.91 -6.33 -2.96
C TYR A 49 -3.84 -7.85 -2.78
N TYR A 50 -2.64 -8.45 -2.74
CA TYR A 50 -2.48 -9.91 -2.63
C TYR A 50 -2.61 -10.43 -1.20
N PHE A 51 -2.37 -9.60 -0.19
CA PHE A 51 -2.44 -10.00 1.21
C PHE A 51 -3.73 -10.79 1.57
N PRO A 52 -4.95 -10.30 1.28
CA PRO A 52 -6.16 -11.05 1.63
C PRO A 52 -6.26 -12.40 0.90
N PHE A 53 -5.82 -12.46 -0.37
CA PHE A 53 -5.87 -13.70 -1.15
C PHE A 53 -4.89 -14.76 -0.61
N VAL A 54 -3.66 -14.35 -0.28
CA VAL A 54 -2.67 -15.23 0.33
C VAL A 54 -3.13 -15.66 1.72
N PHE A 55 -3.65 -14.73 2.52
CA PHE A 55 -4.14 -15.00 3.87
C PHE A 55 -5.23 -16.08 3.87
N ILE A 56 -6.26 -15.94 3.03
CA ILE A 56 -7.38 -16.91 2.95
C ILE A 56 -6.90 -18.31 2.55
N GLN A 57 -5.96 -18.39 1.60
CA GLN A 57 -5.41 -19.69 1.18
C GLN A 57 -4.59 -20.35 2.28
N VAL A 58 -3.73 -19.58 2.96
CA VAL A 58 -2.88 -20.09 4.03
C VAL A 58 -3.71 -20.49 5.24
N SER A 59 -4.68 -19.66 5.67
CA SER A 59 -5.56 -20.01 6.80
C SER A 59 -6.36 -21.26 6.51
N GLY A 60 -6.94 -21.39 5.32
CA GLY A 60 -7.70 -22.59 4.92
C GLY A 60 -6.83 -23.85 4.81
N ALA A 61 -5.53 -23.71 4.49
CA ALA A 61 -4.60 -24.83 4.53
C ALA A 61 -4.27 -25.25 5.97
N LEU A 62 -4.04 -24.27 6.85
CA LEU A 62 -3.74 -24.50 8.27
C LEU A 62 -4.91 -25.15 9.01
N GLU A 63 -6.15 -24.74 8.73
CA GLU A 63 -7.36 -25.33 9.32
C GLU A 63 -7.54 -26.82 8.98
N ARG A 64 -6.90 -27.30 7.91
CA ARG A 64 -6.97 -28.70 7.45
C ARG A 64 -5.77 -29.54 7.91
N MET A 65 -4.79 -28.94 8.60
CA MET A 65 -3.70 -29.69 9.21
C MET A 65 -4.21 -30.42 10.44
N ASP A 66 -3.76 -31.66 10.64
CA ASP A 66 -4.12 -32.45 11.82
C ASP A 66 -3.72 -31.68 13.10
N PRO A 67 -4.69 -31.32 13.97
CA PRO A 67 -4.40 -30.54 15.17
C PRO A 67 -3.61 -31.32 16.23
N THR A 68 -3.26 -32.58 15.98
CA THR A 68 -2.56 -33.47 16.92
C THR A 68 -1.05 -33.65 16.67
N LEU A 69 -0.49 -32.99 15.65
CA LEU A 69 0.96 -32.90 15.39
C LEU A 69 1.70 -32.03 16.40
#